data_AF-A0A926IWQ9-F1
#
_entry.id   AF-A0A926IWQ9-F1
#
_cell.length_a   1.000
_cell.length_b   1.000
_cell.length_c   1.000
_cell.angle_alpha   90.00
_cell.angle_beta   90.00
_cell.angle_gamma   90.00
#
_symmetry.space_group_name_H-M   'P 1'
#
loop_
_entity.id
_entity.type
_entity.pdbx_description
1 polymer ?
#
loop_
_entity_poly.entity_id
_entity_poly.type
_entity_poly.pdbx_seq_one_letter_code
_entity_poly.pdbx_strand_id
1 'polypeptide(L)'
;MKNDVASALGRLRDNVRLVYRGDPRAVDLLLTALLARGHILIEDVPGVGKTTLARALGRSLSLDFRRIQFTSDTLPADVIGISVFHAASDRFEFHAGPLFANIVLADEI
;
A
#
# COMPACT_ATOMS: atom_id res chain seq x y z
N MET A 1 -18.25 -22.70 7.35
CA MET A 1 -17.11 -21.83 7.72
C MET A 1 -15.91 -21.94 6.78
N LYS A 2 -15.34 -23.12 6.46
CA LYS A 2 -14.14 -23.21 5.59
C LYS A 2 -14.29 -22.65 4.16
N ASN A 3 -15.50 -22.56 3.59
CA ASN A 3 -15.73 -22.02 2.24
C ASN A 3 -15.87 -20.49 2.16
N ASP A 4 -16.01 -19.79 3.29
CA ASP A 4 -16.35 -18.37 3.28
C ASP A 4 -15.13 -17.49 2.95
N VAL A 5 -13.98 -17.76 3.58
CA VAL A 5 -12.73 -17.05 3.32
C VAL A 5 -12.26 -17.24 1.88
N ALA A 6 -12.33 -18.48 1.36
CA ALA A 6 -11.96 -18.76 -0.03
C ALA A 6 -12.88 -18.02 -1.02
N SER A 7 -14.18 -17.96 -0.73
CA SER A 7 -15.15 -17.19 -1.54
C SER A 7 -14.89 -15.68 -1.47
N ALA A 8 -14.59 -15.14 -0.29
CA ALA A 8 -14.24 -13.73 -0.12
C ALA A 8 -12.95 -13.36 -0.88
N LEU A 9 -11.93 -14.22 -0.82
CA LEU A 9 -10.68 -14.03 -1.58
C LEU A 9 -10.90 -14.11 -3.10
N GLY A 10 -11.76 -15.02 -3.56
CA GLY A 10 -12.17 -15.08 -4.96
C GLY A 10 -12.82 -13.77 -5.42
N ARG A 11 -13.80 -13.26 -4.66
CA ARG A 11 -14.45 -11.97 -4.94
C ARG A 11 -13.46 -10.81 -4.96
N LEU A 12 -12.54 -10.77 -4.00
CA LEU A 12 -11.51 -9.74 -3.94
C LEU A 12 -10.58 -9.80 -5.16
N ARG A 13 -10.12 -11.00 -5.53
CA ARG A 13 -9.30 -11.24 -6.72
C ARG A 13 -10.00 -10.74 -7.98
N ASP A 14 -11.26 -11.11 -8.17
CA ASP A 14 -12.04 -10.74 -9.34
C ASP A 14 -12.26 -9.22 -9.40
N ASN A 15 -12.55 -8.59 -8.26
CA ASN A 15 -12.73 -7.14 -8.18
C ASN A 15 -11.45 -6.36 -8.56
N VAL A 16 -10.27 -6.81 -8.10
CA VAL A 16 -8.99 -6.20 -8.48
C VAL A 16 -8.71 -6.35 -9.98
N ARG A 17 -9.05 -7.51 -10.56
CA ARG A 17 -8.88 -7.79 -12.01
C ARG A 17 -9.82 -6.99 -12.92
N LEU A 18 -10.85 -6.35 -12.39
CA LEU A 18 -11.70 -5.43 -13.18
C LEU A 18 -10.89 -4.24 -13.71
N VAL A 19 -9.90 -3.77 -12.94
CA VAL A 19 -9.10 -2.57 -13.26
C VAL A 19 -7.64 -2.87 -13.54
N TYR A 20 -7.08 -3.94 -12.98
CA TYR A 20 -5.72 -4.37 -13.26
C TYR A 20 -5.68 -5.30 -14.48
N ARG A 21 -5.03 -4.85 -15.57
CA ARG A 21 -4.90 -5.57 -16.84
C ARG A 21 -3.52 -6.22 -17.06
N GLY A 22 -2.65 -6.23 -16.04
CA GLY A 22 -1.33 -6.86 -16.10
C GLY A 22 -1.38 -8.37 -15.85
N ASP A 23 -0.23 -8.95 -15.48
CA ASP A 23 -0.08 -10.39 -15.22
C ASP A 23 -1.00 -10.84 -14.06
N PRO A 24 -1.96 -11.75 -14.30
CA PRO A 24 -2.84 -12.29 -13.25
C PRO A 24 -2.08 -12.84 -12.04
N ARG A 25 -0.87 -13.38 -12.24
CA ARG A 25 -0.02 -13.90 -11.16
C ARG A 25 0.35 -12.82 -10.14
N ALA A 26 0.45 -11.56 -10.55
CA ALA A 26 0.73 -10.45 -9.64
C ALA A 26 -0.40 -10.26 -8.62
N VAL A 27 -1.66 -10.47 -9.00
CA VAL A 27 -2.81 -10.41 -8.10
C VAL A 27 -2.75 -11.58 -7.10
N ASP A 28 -2.41 -12.78 -7.56
CA ASP A 28 -2.30 -13.95 -6.69
C ASP A 28 -1.18 -13.82 -5.66
N LEU A 29 -0.01 -13.32 -6.08
CA LEU A 29 1.10 -13.01 -5.18
C LEU A 29 0.73 -11.91 -4.19
N LEU A 30 -0.02 -10.90 -4.64
CA LEU A 30 -0.53 -9.83 -3.78
C LEU A 30 -1.42 -10.33 -2.67
N LEU A 31 -2.40 -11.16 -3.00
CA LEU A 31 -3.29 -11.76 -2.01
C LEU A 31 -2.55 -12.72 -1.08
N THR A 32 -1.56 -13.46 -1.61
CA THR A 32 -0.71 -14.34 -0.80
C THR A 32 0.08 -13.55 0.24
N ALA A 33 0.73 -12.47 -0.18
CA ALA A 33 1.48 -11.60 0.74
C ALA A 33 0.56 -10.93 1.76
N LEU A 34 -0.63 -10.47 1.37
CA LEU A 34 -1.62 -9.91 2.29
C LEU A 34 -1.99 -10.91 3.40
N LEU A 35 -2.29 -12.16 3.04
CA LEU A 35 -2.65 -13.22 3.99
C LEU A 35 -1.47 -13.62 4.88
N ALA A 36 -0.26 -13.62 4.33
CA ALA A 36 0.97 -13.90 5.06
C ALA A 36 1.46 -12.71 5.91
N ARG A 37 0.81 -11.54 5.81
CA ARG A 37 1.25 -10.26 6.41
C ARG A 37 2.66 -9.86 5.95
N GLY A 38 3.00 -10.17 4.70
CA GLY A 38 4.27 -9.86 4.07
C GLY A 38 4.26 -8.59 3.22
N HIS A 39 5.42 -8.27 2.66
CA HIS A 39 5.61 -7.18 1.70
C HIS A 39 5.94 -7.72 0.32
N ILE A 40 5.76 -6.90 -0.71
CA ILE A 40 5.95 -7.29 -2.10
C ILE A 40 6.90 -6.30 -2.74
N LEU A 41 7.94 -6.85 -3.38
CA LEU A 41 8.77 -6.12 -4.32
C LEU A 41 8.18 -6.31 -5.73
N ILE A 42 7.92 -5.21 -6.42
CA ILE A 42 7.38 -5.24 -7.80
C ILE A 42 8.44 -4.71 -8.75
N GLU A 43 9.28 -5.62 -9.24
CA GLU A 43 10.25 -5.36 -10.31
C GLU A 43 9.54 -5.44 -11.65
N ASP A 44 9.33 -4.31 -12.31
CA ASP A 44 8.71 -4.31 -13.63
C ASP A 44 8.95 -2.96 -14.32
N VAL A 45 8.84 -2.94 -15.65
CA VAL A 45 8.96 -1.73 -16.46
C VAL A 45 7.91 -0.68 -16.06
N PRO A 46 8.21 0.63 -16.19
CA PRO A 46 7.26 1.69 -15.90
C PRO A 46 5.94 1.50 -16.67
N GLY A 47 4.80 1.81 -16.03
CA GLY A 47 3.49 1.81 -16.69
C GLY A 47 2.68 0.52 -16.61
N VAL A 48 3.17 -0.54 -15.96
CA VAL A 48 2.45 -1.83 -15.81
C VAL A 48 1.31 -1.84 -14.77
N GLY A 49 0.96 -0.67 -14.25
CA GLY A 49 -0.18 -0.53 -13.33
C GLY A 49 0.09 -0.89 -11.87
N LYS A 50 1.32 -0.77 -11.37
CA LYS A 50 1.66 -0.97 -9.93
C LYS A 50 0.76 -0.13 -9.01
N THR A 51 0.59 1.16 -9.35
CA THR A 51 -0.33 2.07 -8.65
C THR A 51 -1.78 1.62 -8.73
N THR A 52 -2.22 1.14 -9.90
CA THR A 52 -3.57 0.61 -10.09
C THR A 52 -3.81 -0.61 -9.22
N LEU A 53 -2.85 -1.54 -9.17
CA LEU A 53 -2.91 -2.76 -8.38
C LEU A 53 -3.04 -2.46 -6.88
N ALA A 54 -2.13 -1.66 -6.33
CA ALA A 54 -2.13 -1.33 -4.90
C ALA A 54 -3.39 -0.52 -4.49
N ARG A 55 -3.80 0.44 -5.32
CA ARG A 55 -5.01 1.23 -5.08
C ARG A 55 -6.30 0.41 -5.21
N ALA A 56 -6.36 -0.52 -6.17
CA ALA A 56 -7.50 -1.41 -6.34
C ALA A 56 -7.68 -2.30 -5.11
N LEU A 57 -6.59 -2.86 -4.58
CA LEU A 57 -6.63 -3.63 -3.33
C LEU A 57 -7.13 -2.78 -2.16
N GLY A 58 -6.54 -1.60 -1.94
CA GLY A 58 -6.93 -0.71 -0.85
C GLY A 58 -8.40 -0.31 -0.90
N ARG A 59 -8.90 0.05 -2.08
CA ARG A 59 -10.33 0.36 -2.28
C ARG A 59 -11.25 -0.83 -2.06
N SER A 60 -10.83 -2.03 -2.49
CA SER A 60 -11.64 -3.25 -2.35
C SER A 60 -11.82 -3.67 -0.89
N LEU A 61 -10.89 -3.26 -0.02
CA LEU A 61 -10.88 -3.61 1.41
C LEU A 61 -11.17 -2.40 2.32
N SER A 62 -11.49 -1.24 1.76
CA SER A 62 -11.68 0.02 2.51
C SER A 62 -10.49 0.37 3.41
N LEU A 63 -9.27 0.16 2.90
CA LEU A 63 -8.01 0.40 3.58
C LEU A 63 -7.40 1.74 3.19
N ASP A 64 -6.74 2.39 4.15
CA ASP A 64 -5.96 3.59 3.92
C ASP A 64 -4.77 3.29 3.00
N PHE A 65 -4.63 4.10 1.96
CA PHE A 65 -3.59 3.97 0.94
C PHE A 65 -2.75 5.25 0.88
N ARG A 66 -1.43 5.09 0.94
CA ARG A 66 -0.46 6.17 0.72
C ARG A 66 0.55 5.73 -0.33
N ARG A 67 1.06 6.70 -1.10
CA ARG A 67 2.17 6.51 -2.04
C ARG A 67 3.33 7.38 -1.59
N ILE A 68 4.51 6.79 -1.57
CA ILE A 68 5.79 7.46 -1.32
C ILE A 68 6.57 7.34 -2.61
N GLN A 69 6.99 8.47 -3.17
CA GLN A 69 7.90 8.50 -4.31
C GLN A 69 9.31 8.67 -3.73
N PHE A 70 10.13 7.63 -3.82
CA PHE A 70 11.52 7.72 -3.40
C PHE A 70 12.33 8.48 -4.43
N THR A 71 13.28 9.26 -3.93
CA THR A 71 14.29 10.00 -4.67
C THR A 71 15.62 9.87 -3.92
N SER A 72 16.73 10.25 -4.55
CA SER A 72 18.06 10.27 -3.90
C SER A 72 18.10 11.12 -2.62
N ASP A 73 17.17 12.05 -2.49
CA ASP A 73 17.15 13.06 -1.43
C ASP A 73 16.06 12.79 -0.39
N THR A 74 15.30 11.69 -0.53
CA THR A 74 14.23 11.34 0.42
C THR A 74 14.83 11.08 1.79
N LEU A 75 14.40 11.86 2.80
CA LEU A 75 14.86 11.69 4.17
C LEU A 75 13.96 10.72 4.94
N PRO A 76 14.48 10.03 5.98
CA PRO A 76 13.64 9.21 6.85
C PRO A 76 12.45 9.96 7.47
N ALA A 77 12.63 11.26 7.73
CA ALA A 77 11.60 12.15 8.24
C ALA A 77 10.43 12.34 7.26
N ASP A 78 10.66 12.27 5.94
CA ASP A 78 9.61 12.37 4.92
C ASP A 78 8.74 11.11 4.86
N VAL A 79 9.26 9.98 5.35
CA VAL A 79 8.57 8.68 5.39
C VAL A 79 7.87 8.47 6.73
N ILE A 80 8.60 8.67 7.83
CA ILE A 80 8.13 8.40 9.19
C ILE A 80 7.33 9.58 9.73
N GLY A 81 7.75 10.82 9.45
CA GLY A 81 7.15 12.02 10.02
C GLY A 81 8.11 12.77 10.95
N ILE A 82 7.61 13.87 11.52
CA ILE A 82 8.39 14.83 12.32
C ILE A 82 7.67 15.19 13.62
N SER A 83 8.42 15.60 14.63
CA SER A 83 7.85 16.22 15.83
C SER A 83 7.96 17.74 15.73
N VAL A 84 6.81 18.42 15.77
CA VAL A 84 6.71 19.88 15.69
C VAL A 84 6.47 20.45 17.08
N PHE A 85 7.21 21.48 17.46
CA PHE A 85 6.99 22.16 18.72
C PHE A 85 5.82 23.14 18.63
N HIS A 86 4.80 22.93 19.45
CA HIS A 86 3.63 23.79 19.58
C HIS A 86 3.80 24.76 20.75
N ALA A 87 4.19 26.00 20.44
CA ALA A 87 4.46 27.02 21.45
C ALA A 87 3.25 27.35 22.36
N ALA A 88 2.02 27.21 21.84
CA ALA A 88 0.80 27.46 22.62
C ALA A 88 0.56 26.43 23.73
N SER A 89 1.04 25.20 23.56
CA SER A 89 0.87 24.09 24.50
C SER A 89 2.18 23.68 25.18
N ASP A 90 3.31 24.30 24.81
CA ASP A 90 4.68 23.99 25.26
C ASP A 90 5.02 22.50 25.12
N ARG A 91 4.62 21.90 23.99
CA ARG A 91 4.75 20.46 23.73
C ARG A 91 5.21 20.18 22.32
N PHE A 92 5.91 19.07 22.15
CA PHE A 92 6.15 18.48 20.83
C PHE A 92 4.97 17.59 20.44
N GLU A 93 4.41 17.83 19.26
CA GLU A 93 3.36 17.01 18.64
C GLU A 93 3.95 16.23 17.46
N PHE A 94 3.69 14.93 17.41
CA PHE A 94 4.17 14.10 16.31
C PHE A 94 3.20 14.16 15.13
N HIS A 95 3.71 14.59 13.98
CA HIS A 95 3.00 14.56 12.72
C HIS A 95 3.45 13.33 11.94
N ALA A 96 2.57 12.33 11.89
CA ALA A 96 2.82 11.06 11.21
C ALA A 96 3.01 11.24 9.69
N GLY A 97 4.06 10.63 9.17
CA GLY A 97 4.36 10.59 7.74
C GLY A 97 3.51 9.56 6.97
N PRO A 98 3.71 9.47 5.64
CA PRO A 98 2.93 8.60 4.77
C PRO A 98 3.11 7.10 5.03
N LEU A 99 4.12 6.69 5.81
CA LEU A 99 4.29 5.29 6.24
C LEU A 99 3.11 4.79 7.08
N PHE A 100 2.40 5.69 7.77
CA PHE A 100 1.28 5.38 8.64
C PHE A 100 -0.02 5.19 7.84
N ALA A 101 -0.10 4.07 7.12
CA ALA A 101 -1.27 3.63 6.36
C ALA A 101 -1.36 2.10 6.34
N ASN A 102 -2.51 1.56 5.93
CA ASN A 102 -2.68 0.11 5.79
C ASN A 102 -1.92 -0.43 4.57
N ILE A 103 -1.88 0.33 3.48
CA ILE A 103 -1.11 0.02 2.27
C ILE A 103 -0.25 1.23 1.93
N VAL A 104 1.05 0.98 1.81
CA VAL A 104 2.04 1.96 1.34
C VAL A 104 2.65 1.46 0.05
N LEU A 105 2.50 2.24 -1.03
CA LEU A 105 3.24 2.03 -2.26
C LEU A 105 4.53 2.85 -2.21
N ALA A 106 5.65 2.19 -1.97
CA ALA A 106 6.99 2.75 -2.12
C ALA A 106 7.39 2.64 -3.60
N ASP A 107 7.36 3.75 -4.32
CA ASP A 107 7.67 3.84 -5.74
C ASP A 107 9.11 4.35 -5.93
N GLU A 108 9.83 3.80 -6.91
CA GLU A 108 11.26 4.09 -7.19
C GLU A 108 12.20 3.93 -5.98
N ILE A 109 11.98 2.88 -5.18
CA ILE A 109 12.86 2.48 -4.06
C ILE A 109 14.18 1.86 -4.53
#